data_AF-A0A3D3SY28-F1
#
_entry.id   AF-A0A3D3SY28-F1
#
_cell.length_a   1.000
_cell.length_b   1.000
_cell.length_c   1.000
_cell.angle_alpha   90.00
_cell.angle_beta   90.00
_cell.angle_gamma   90.00
#
_symmetry.space_group_name_H-M   'P 1'
#
loop_
_entity.id
_entity.type
_entity.pdbx_description
1 polymer ?
#
loop_
_entity_poly.entity_id
_entity_poly.type
_entity_poly.pdbx_seq_one_letter_code
_entity_poly.pdbx_strand_id
1 'polypeptide(L)'
;MEAFYLEWANLLLRWLHVITAMAWIGASFYFVFLDSSLEKPQEPNPDRVAGELWAIHGGGFYHARKFMAAPPRVGGFLHWFYIESYFTWISGFLLFSVSYLWSPTAYLIDPSVADLSSGQAIAAALGLLLGFLVVYELICRYAGAPGKGDKAVAFFVAAAVAAGAWLSTELFSGPAAFLITGAMIATVMSANVLLWIIPGQRKMVASLQAGETVDPTPGLIGKQRSVHNTYFTLPVLLAMLSNHYSFLTSSDQRLLFLLGLMLAGALIRYYFVRMHGYKLGRHGHPWAFGLAGLVIVGCLIGYSAVAELEKRQLAQSAATSASAAALPMGTSGP
;
A
#
# COMPACT_ATOMS: atom_id res chain seq x y z
N MET A 1 34.14 9.76 -7.80
CA MET A 1 34.04 8.38 -7.24
C MET A 1 32.81 8.22 -6.37
N GLU A 2 32.51 9.12 -5.43
CA GLU A 2 31.32 9.03 -4.57
C GLU A 2 29.99 8.97 -5.35
N ALA A 3 29.75 9.93 -6.27
CA ALA A 3 28.55 9.94 -7.12
C ALA A 3 28.38 8.64 -7.92
N PHE A 4 29.47 8.10 -8.47
CA PHE A 4 29.47 6.82 -9.20
C PHE A 4 28.98 5.66 -8.31
N TYR A 5 29.48 5.55 -7.08
CA TYR A 5 29.03 4.50 -6.16
C TYR A 5 27.59 4.72 -5.69
N LEU A 6 27.15 5.97 -5.51
CA LEU A 6 25.77 6.29 -5.16
C LEU A 6 24.79 5.93 -6.28
N GLU A 7 25.15 6.14 -7.55
CA GLU A 7 24.34 5.71 -8.70
C GLU A 7 24.18 4.19 -8.75
N TRP A 8 25.29 3.44 -8.60
CA TRP A 8 25.24 1.98 -8.51
C TRP A 8 24.42 1.49 -7.32
N ALA A 9 24.59 2.10 -6.14
CA ALA A 9 23.80 1.77 -4.95
C ALA A 9 22.31 2.01 -5.19
N ASN A 10 21.93 3.14 -5.81
CA ASN A 10 20.55 3.44 -6.16
C ASN A 10 19.96 2.39 -7.12
N LEU A 11 20.71 2.02 -8.17
CA LEU A 11 20.28 0.99 -9.12
C LEU A 11 20.05 -0.36 -8.43
N LEU A 12 21.05 -0.84 -7.69
CA LEU A 12 21.00 -2.15 -7.04
C LEU A 12 19.91 -2.22 -5.96
N LEU A 13 19.75 -1.16 -5.15
CA LEU A 13 18.70 -1.09 -4.13
C LEU A 13 17.31 -1.05 -4.75
N ARG A 14 17.09 -0.27 -5.82
CA ARG A 14 15.80 -0.25 -6.53
C ARG A 14 15.49 -1.62 -7.12
N TRP A 15 16.47 -2.26 -7.73
CA TRP A 15 16.29 -3.57 -8.33
C TRP A 15 15.93 -4.63 -7.29
N LEU A 16 16.69 -4.69 -6.19
CA LEU A 16 16.40 -5.56 -5.04
C LEU A 16 15.01 -5.26 -4.45
N HIS A 17 14.66 -3.99 -4.27
CA HIS A 17 13.39 -3.58 -3.69
C HIS A 17 12.21 -4.03 -4.55
N VAL A 18 12.28 -3.85 -5.88
CA VAL A 18 11.23 -4.31 -6.80
C VAL A 18 11.09 -5.83 -6.76
N ILE A 19 12.19 -6.59 -6.78
CA ILE A 19 12.16 -8.06 -6.72
C ILE A 19 11.49 -8.54 -5.41
N THR A 20 11.91 -7.99 -4.27
CA THR A 20 11.39 -8.39 -2.95
C THR A 20 9.92 -7.98 -2.78
N ALA A 21 9.54 -6.79 -3.25
CA ALA A 21 8.16 -6.34 -3.25
C ALA A 21 7.26 -7.23 -4.12
N MET A 22 7.72 -7.63 -5.32
CA MET A 22 6.99 -8.56 -6.18
C MET A 22 6.80 -9.93 -5.50
N ALA A 23 7.84 -10.48 -4.87
CA ALA A 23 7.75 -11.74 -4.14
C ALA A 23 6.73 -11.65 -2.99
N TRP A 24 6.79 -10.58 -2.19
CA TRP A 24 5.91 -10.41 -1.05
C TRP A 24 4.45 -10.15 -1.45
N ILE A 25 4.22 -9.18 -2.33
CA ILE A 25 2.86 -8.80 -2.78
C ILE A 25 2.25 -9.93 -3.61
N GLY A 26 3.04 -10.60 -4.45
CA GLY A 26 2.60 -11.76 -5.21
C GLY A 26 2.14 -12.91 -4.30
N ALA A 27 2.95 -13.25 -3.28
CA ALA A 27 2.57 -14.25 -2.28
C ALA A 27 1.29 -13.84 -1.53
N SER A 28 1.19 -12.57 -1.12
CA SER A 28 -0.02 -12.04 -0.46
C SER A 28 -1.26 -12.20 -1.34
N PHE A 29 -1.17 -11.87 -2.63
CA PHE A 29 -2.29 -12.01 -3.56
C PHE A 29 -2.69 -13.47 -3.74
N TYR A 30 -1.71 -14.37 -3.87
CA TYR A 30 -1.95 -15.79 -3.97
C TYR A 30 -2.64 -16.36 -2.72
N PHE A 31 -2.15 -16.04 -1.52
CA PHE A 31 -2.74 -16.55 -0.27
C PHE A 31 -4.14 -15.99 -0.01
N VAL A 32 -4.42 -14.74 -0.38
CA VAL A 32 -5.77 -14.18 -0.31
C VAL A 32 -6.72 -14.89 -1.29
N PHE A 33 -6.27 -15.17 -2.51
CA PHE A 33 -7.01 -15.98 -3.48
C PHE A 33 -7.29 -17.37 -2.89
N LEU A 34 -6.25 -18.06 -2.41
CA LEU A 34 -6.35 -19.41 -1.85
C LEU A 34 -7.37 -19.44 -0.72
N ASP A 35 -7.23 -18.58 0.29
CA ASP A 35 -8.11 -18.56 1.46
C ASP A 35 -9.57 -18.23 1.11
N SER A 36 -9.77 -17.31 0.15
CA SER A 36 -11.10 -16.86 -0.26
C SER A 36 -11.79 -17.86 -1.20
N SER A 37 -11.04 -18.77 -1.81
CA SER A 37 -11.52 -19.70 -2.84
C SER A 37 -11.60 -21.16 -2.36
N LEU A 38 -11.29 -21.46 -1.09
CA LEU A 38 -11.46 -22.80 -0.53
C LEU A 38 -12.92 -23.24 -0.63
N GLU A 39 -13.17 -24.41 -1.20
CA GLU A 39 -14.49 -25.05 -1.21
C GLU A 39 -14.70 -25.89 0.06
N LYS A 40 -15.96 -26.24 0.34
CA LYS A 40 -16.25 -27.22 1.39
C LYS A 40 -15.78 -28.60 0.89
N PRO A 41 -15.19 -29.44 1.75
CA PRO A 41 -14.79 -30.79 1.34
C PRO A 41 -15.96 -31.56 0.75
N GLN A 42 -15.78 -32.15 -0.44
CA GLN A 42 -16.85 -32.89 -1.12
C GLN A 42 -16.92 -34.36 -0.69
N GLU A 43 -15.78 -34.91 -0.27
CA GLU A 43 -15.64 -36.28 0.22
C GLU A 43 -15.85 -36.37 1.75
N PRO A 44 -16.06 -37.58 2.31
CA PRO A 44 -16.00 -37.80 3.75
C PRO A 44 -14.73 -37.17 4.33
N ASN A 45 -14.89 -36.36 5.37
CA ASN A 45 -13.83 -35.49 5.90
C ASN A 45 -13.35 -35.96 7.29
N PRO A 46 -12.69 -37.13 7.39
CA PRO A 46 -12.23 -37.68 8.68
C PRO A 46 -11.20 -36.76 9.36
N ASP A 47 -10.43 -36.03 8.56
CA ASP A 47 -9.38 -35.12 9.02
C ASP A 47 -9.89 -33.73 9.42
N ARG A 48 -11.22 -33.51 9.33
CA ARG A 48 -11.89 -32.24 9.68
C ARG A 48 -11.26 -31.02 9.00
N VAL A 49 -10.88 -31.16 7.74
CA VAL A 49 -10.40 -30.08 6.86
C VAL A 49 -11.47 -28.99 6.81
N ALA A 50 -11.06 -27.73 6.98
CA ALA A 50 -11.97 -26.59 6.98
C ALA A 50 -12.36 -26.16 5.56
N GLY A 51 -11.49 -26.41 4.60
CA GLY A 51 -11.76 -26.21 3.17
C GLY A 51 -10.60 -26.68 2.31
N GLU A 52 -10.89 -26.90 1.04
CA GLU A 52 -9.92 -27.42 0.06
C GLU A 52 -9.98 -26.68 -1.27
N LEU A 53 -8.87 -26.67 -2.00
CA LEU A 53 -8.78 -26.11 -3.35
C LEU A 53 -7.94 -27.03 -4.23
N TRP A 54 -8.48 -27.35 -5.40
CA TRP A 54 -7.73 -27.93 -6.49
C TRP A 54 -7.26 -26.84 -7.45
N ALA A 55 -5.98 -26.86 -7.82
CA ALA A 55 -5.39 -25.93 -8.78
C ALA A 55 -4.48 -26.66 -9.75
N ILE A 56 -4.32 -26.12 -10.96
CA ILE A 56 -3.37 -26.61 -11.96
C ILE A 56 -2.35 -25.52 -12.27
N HIS A 57 -1.06 -25.87 -12.26
CA HIS A 57 0.01 -24.98 -12.68
C HIS A 57 1.23 -25.78 -13.13
N GLY A 58 1.94 -25.31 -14.16
CA GLY A 58 3.17 -25.97 -14.65
C GLY A 58 2.97 -27.43 -15.10
N GLY A 59 1.77 -27.81 -15.53
CA GLY A 59 1.44 -29.19 -15.95
C GLY A 59 1.12 -30.15 -14.80
N GLY A 60 1.09 -29.69 -13.54
CA GLY A 60 0.75 -30.49 -12.36
C GLY A 60 -0.52 -30.02 -11.65
N PHE A 61 -1.13 -30.92 -10.88
CA PHE A 61 -2.29 -30.64 -10.02
C PHE A 61 -1.87 -30.50 -8.57
N TYR A 62 -2.38 -29.45 -7.91
CA TYR A 62 -2.16 -29.14 -6.50
C TYR A 62 -3.46 -29.33 -5.73
N HIS A 63 -3.41 -30.03 -4.60
CA HIS A 63 -4.53 -30.14 -3.65
C HIS A 63 -4.16 -29.44 -2.35
N ALA A 64 -4.64 -28.20 -2.19
CA ALA A 64 -4.41 -27.43 -0.98
C ALA A 64 -5.55 -27.70 0.02
N ARG A 65 -5.19 -28.07 1.26
CA ARG A 65 -6.14 -28.30 2.36
C ARG A 65 -5.83 -27.37 3.52
N LYS A 66 -6.84 -26.67 4.03
CA LYS A 66 -6.70 -25.80 5.19
C LYS A 66 -7.29 -26.47 6.43
N PHE A 67 -6.53 -26.47 7.51
CA PHE A 67 -6.97 -26.96 8.82
C PHE A 67 -7.21 -25.78 9.76
N MET A 68 -8.30 -25.82 10.52
CA MET A 68 -8.57 -24.85 11.60
C MET A 68 -8.10 -25.35 12.96
N ALA A 69 -7.97 -26.67 13.10
CA ALA A 69 -7.37 -27.34 14.24
C ALA A 69 -6.02 -27.97 13.85
N ALA A 70 -5.37 -28.65 14.79
CA ALA A 70 -4.18 -29.45 14.53
C ALA A 70 -4.41 -30.40 13.34
N PRO A 71 -3.58 -30.34 12.28
CA PRO A 71 -3.64 -31.36 11.24
C PRO A 71 -3.19 -32.71 11.81
N PRO A 72 -3.67 -33.85 11.28
CA PRO A 72 -3.31 -35.18 11.78
C PRO A 72 -1.80 -35.45 11.80
N ARG A 73 -1.06 -34.85 10.86
CA ARG A 73 0.41 -34.79 10.86
C ARG A 73 0.86 -33.44 10.31
N VAL A 74 1.78 -32.78 11.02
CA VAL A 74 2.62 -31.72 10.46
C VAL A 74 3.91 -32.38 9.99
N GLY A 75 3.99 -32.76 8.71
CA GLY A 75 5.20 -33.37 8.15
C GLY A 75 6.21 -32.34 7.66
N GLY A 76 7.51 -32.62 7.85
CA GLY A 76 8.61 -31.88 7.21
C GLY A 76 8.87 -30.46 7.75
N PHE A 77 9.57 -29.65 6.93
CA PHE A 77 9.90 -28.25 7.23
C PHE A 77 8.70 -27.34 6.92
N LEU A 78 8.21 -26.60 7.92
CA LEU A 78 7.23 -25.54 7.71
C LEU A 78 7.89 -24.36 7.01
N HIS A 79 7.38 -23.99 5.83
CA HIS A 79 7.81 -22.78 5.15
C HIS A 79 7.11 -21.54 5.74
N TRP A 80 7.88 -20.49 6.01
CA TRP A 80 7.39 -19.26 6.64
C TRP A 80 7.58 -18.06 5.72
N PHE A 81 6.49 -17.47 5.27
CA PHE A 81 6.47 -16.33 4.34
C PHE A 81 6.64 -14.97 5.07
N TYR A 82 7.83 -14.71 5.61
CA TYR A 82 8.16 -13.41 6.23
C TYR A 82 9.40 -12.73 5.65
N ILE A 83 10.30 -13.49 5.05
CA ILE A 83 11.57 -12.99 4.54
C ILE A 83 11.30 -11.95 3.45
N GLU A 84 10.33 -12.21 2.59
CA GLU A 84 9.93 -11.32 1.51
C GLU A 84 9.47 -9.96 2.06
N SER A 85 8.68 -9.95 3.13
CA SER A 85 8.26 -8.71 3.80
C SER A 85 9.44 -7.97 4.41
N TYR A 86 10.32 -8.67 5.12
CA TYR A 86 11.44 -8.05 5.82
C TYR A 86 12.43 -7.44 4.84
N PHE A 87 12.80 -8.17 3.79
CA PHE A 87 13.70 -7.65 2.76
C PHE A 87 13.06 -6.54 1.92
N THR A 88 11.73 -6.57 1.69
CA THR A 88 11.03 -5.44 1.06
C THR A 88 11.17 -4.17 1.91
N TRP A 89 10.95 -4.27 3.22
CA TRP A 89 11.08 -3.11 4.12
C TRP A 89 12.53 -2.64 4.22
N ILE A 90 13.48 -3.55 4.43
CA ILE A 90 14.91 -3.21 4.55
C ILE A 90 15.40 -2.52 3.27
N SER A 91 15.15 -3.11 2.10
CA SER A 91 15.57 -2.53 0.82
C SER A 91 14.88 -1.18 0.56
N GLY A 92 13.60 -1.05 0.90
CA GLY A 92 12.85 0.20 0.74
C GLY A 92 13.35 1.30 1.68
N PHE A 93 13.65 0.97 2.93
CA PHE A 93 14.18 1.91 3.90
C PHE A 93 15.62 2.34 3.55
N LEU A 94 16.46 1.42 3.07
CA LEU A 94 17.79 1.74 2.56
C LEU A 94 17.69 2.65 1.33
N LEU A 95 16.78 2.38 0.40
CA LEU A 95 16.53 3.22 -0.76
C LEU A 95 16.05 4.62 -0.33
N PHE A 96 15.10 4.70 0.60
CA PHE A 96 14.65 5.97 1.16
C PHE A 96 15.79 6.73 1.83
N SER A 97 16.66 6.04 2.57
CA SER A 97 17.81 6.63 3.24
C SER A 97 18.82 7.22 2.24
N VAL A 98 19.21 6.44 1.23
CA VAL A 98 20.19 6.85 0.22
C VAL A 98 19.64 7.89 -0.75
N SER A 99 18.36 7.81 -1.13
CA SER A 99 17.76 8.75 -2.07
C SER A 99 17.26 10.03 -1.39
N TYR A 100 16.54 9.94 -0.28
CA TYR A 100 15.83 11.09 0.31
C TYR A 100 16.53 11.66 1.56
N LEU A 101 17.01 10.80 2.46
CA LEU A 101 17.62 11.28 3.71
C LEU A 101 19.05 11.81 3.51
N TRP A 102 19.78 11.29 2.51
CA TRP A 102 21.13 11.76 2.18
C TRP A 102 21.15 13.16 1.57
N SER A 103 20.11 13.54 0.83
CA SER A 103 20.00 14.87 0.21
C SER A 103 18.59 15.46 0.39
N PRO A 104 18.21 15.84 1.64
CA PRO A 104 16.86 16.32 1.94
C PRO A 104 16.48 17.58 1.16
N THR A 105 17.41 18.49 0.95
CA THR A 105 17.18 19.74 0.20
C THR A 105 16.81 19.51 -1.27
N ALA A 106 17.25 18.38 -1.85
CA ALA A 106 16.94 18.05 -3.24
C ALA A 106 15.64 17.26 -3.38
N TYR A 107 15.32 16.39 -2.40
CA TYR A 107 14.26 15.39 -2.56
C TYR A 107 13.12 15.49 -1.55
N LEU A 108 13.38 15.92 -0.31
CA LEU A 108 12.37 16.03 0.75
C LEU A 108 11.76 17.42 0.87
N ILE A 109 12.58 18.46 0.78
CA ILE A 109 12.20 19.82 1.14
C ILE A 109 11.75 20.56 -0.11
N ASP A 110 10.64 21.27 0.02
CA ASP A 110 10.20 22.31 -0.89
C ASP A 110 9.90 23.56 -0.04
N PRO A 111 10.75 24.61 -0.08
CA PRO A 111 10.54 25.81 0.72
C PRO A 111 9.23 26.54 0.43
N SER A 112 8.59 26.30 -0.72
CA SER A 112 7.26 26.84 -1.02
C SER A 112 6.13 26.11 -0.29
N VAL A 113 6.40 24.90 0.22
CA VAL A 113 5.48 24.10 1.05
C VAL A 113 5.75 24.36 2.52
N ALA A 114 6.99 24.13 2.97
CA ALA A 114 7.41 24.36 4.34
C ALA A 114 8.91 24.68 4.40
N ASP A 115 9.25 25.76 5.11
CA ASP A 115 10.65 26.14 5.36
C ASP A 115 11.24 25.30 6.49
N LEU A 116 11.70 24.10 6.15
CA LEU A 116 12.31 23.15 7.06
C LEU A 116 13.82 23.07 6.85
N SER A 117 14.59 23.04 7.94
CA SER A 117 15.97 22.59 7.87
C SER A 117 16.07 21.10 7.51
N SER A 118 17.21 20.66 6.97
CA SER A 118 17.47 19.24 6.67
C SER A 118 17.22 18.31 7.86
N GLY A 119 17.62 18.72 9.06
CA GLY A 119 17.40 17.95 10.29
C GLY A 119 15.92 17.83 10.64
N GLN A 120 15.16 18.92 10.52
CA GLN A 120 13.71 18.90 10.75
C GLN A 120 12.98 18.04 9.73
N ALA A 121 13.33 18.12 8.44
CA ALA A 121 12.72 17.31 7.40
C ALA A 121 12.98 15.81 7.61
N ILE A 122 14.21 15.41 7.94
CA ILE A 122 14.55 14.02 8.25
C ILE A 122 13.77 13.55 9.48
N ALA A 123 13.79 14.33 10.57
CA ALA A 123 13.10 13.99 11.81
C ALA A 123 11.58 13.87 11.61
N ALA A 124 10.98 14.77 10.83
CA ALA A 124 9.57 14.72 10.49
C ALA A 124 9.22 13.48 9.66
N ALA A 125 10.04 13.14 8.66
CA ALA A 125 9.78 11.97 7.81
C ALA A 125 9.86 10.66 8.61
N LEU A 126 10.93 10.48 9.41
CA LEU A 126 11.06 9.31 10.29
C LEU A 126 9.98 9.30 11.39
N GLY A 127 9.66 10.48 11.92
CA GLY A 127 8.60 10.69 12.91
C GLY A 127 7.22 10.31 12.37
N LEU A 128 6.92 10.58 11.10
CA LEU A 128 5.67 10.15 10.48
C LEU A 128 5.61 8.63 10.31
N LEU A 129 6.70 7.97 9.89
CA LEU A 129 6.75 6.51 9.77
C LEU A 129 6.50 5.83 11.14
N LEU A 130 7.23 6.25 12.17
CA LEU A 130 7.10 5.69 13.51
C LEU A 130 5.77 6.11 14.18
N GLY A 131 5.40 7.38 14.07
CA GLY A 131 4.17 7.92 14.64
C GLY A 131 2.93 7.27 14.05
N PHE A 132 2.90 7.05 12.73
CA PHE A 132 1.81 6.32 12.09
C PHE A 132 1.72 4.86 12.56
N LEU A 133 2.86 4.19 12.74
CA LEU A 133 2.89 2.84 13.32
C LEU A 133 2.28 2.82 14.73
N VAL A 134 2.62 3.78 15.57
CA VAL A 134 2.05 3.90 16.93
C VAL A 134 0.54 4.17 16.85
N VAL A 135 0.10 5.16 16.08
CA VAL A 135 -1.33 5.50 15.93
C VAL A 135 -2.12 4.30 15.42
N TYR A 136 -1.61 3.61 14.39
CA TYR A 136 -2.22 2.41 13.85
C TYR A 136 -2.38 1.31 14.91
N GLU A 137 -1.34 1.10 15.73
CA GLU A 137 -1.39 0.09 16.79
C GLU A 137 -2.41 0.46 17.88
N LEU A 138 -2.48 1.73 18.27
CA LEU A 138 -3.48 2.21 19.22
C LEU A 138 -4.91 2.02 18.68
N ILE A 139 -5.13 2.30 17.39
CA ILE A 139 -6.43 2.07 16.74
C ILE A 139 -6.80 0.59 16.81
N CYS A 140 -5.89 -0.30 16.43
CA CYS A 140 -6.18 -1.72 16.42
C CYS A 140 -6.38 -2.27 17.85
N ARG A 141 -5.63 -1.77 18.83
CA ARG A 141 -5.75 -2.18 20.23
C ARG A 141 -7.07 -1.73 20.88
N TYR A 142 -7.53 -0.51 20.59
CA TYR A 142 -8.70 0.07 21.26
C TYR A 142 -10.01 -0.06 20.48
N ALA A 143 -9.96 -0.06 19.15
CA ALA A 143 -11.14 -0.21 18.29
C ALA A 143 -11.28 -1.62 17.69
N GLY A 144 -10.19 -2.41 17.66
CA GLY A 144 -10.11 -3.69 16.96
C GLY A 144 -10.20 -4.91 17.85
N ALA A 145 -11.27 -5.05 18.63
CA ALA A 145 -11.53 -6.28 19.38
C ALA A 145 -11.49 -7.51 18.43
N PRO A 146 -10.80 -8.62 18.77
CA PRO A 146 -10.72 -9.76 17.86
C PRO A 146 -12.10 -10.27 17.43
N GLY A 147 -12.40 -10.24 16.13
CA GLY A 147 -13.68 -10.65 15.55
C GLY A 147 -14.83 -9.64 15.69
N LYS A 148 -14.59 -8.44 16.25
CA LYS A 148 -15.58 -7.36 16.41
C LYS A 148 -14.92 -5.99 16.16
N GLY A 149 -15.59 -5.08 15.44
CA GLY A 149 -15.08 -3.71 15.28
C GLY A 149 -14.22 -3.46 14.04
N ASP A 150 -14.11 -4.42 13.11
CA ASP A 150 -13.39 -4.23 11.84
C ASP A 150 -13.85 -2.98 11.07
N LYS A 151 -15.13 -2.60 11.16
CA LYS A 151 -15.65 -1.36 10.56
C LYS A 151 -15.07 -0.10 11.22
N ALA A 152 -14.99 -0.09 12.55
CA ALA A 152 -14.43 1.03 13.30
C ALA A 152 -12.93 1.16 13.03
N VAL A 153 -12.19 0.03 13.06
CA VAL A 153 -10.78 0.00 12.69
C VAL A 153 -10.57 0.51 11.26
N ALA A 154 -11.33 0.01 10.29
CA ALA A 154 -11.23 0.47 8.91
C ALA A 154 -11.45 1.98 8.77
N PHE A 155 -12.46 2.54 9.46
CA PHE A 155 -12.72 3.98 9.46
C PHE A 155 -11.57 4.77 10.07
N PHE A 156 -11.13 4.42 11.29
CA PHE A 156 -10.06 5.17 11.97
C PHE A 156 -8.71 5.03 11.27
N VAL A 157 -8.41 3.86 10.70
CA VAL A 157 -7.22 3.66 9.88
C VAL A 157 -7.28 4.49 8.60
N ALA A 158 -8.42 4.54 7.92
CA ALA A 158 -8.58 5.40 6.75
C ALA A 158 -8.42 6.89 7.09
N ALA A 159 -8.98 7.32 8.22
CA ALA A 159 -8.79 8.68 8.73
C ALA A 159 -7.31 8.97 9.09
N ALA A 160 -6.62 8.02 9.71
CA ALA A 160 -5.19 8.15 10.02
C ALA A 160 -4.33 8.22 8.74
N VAL A 161 -4.66 7.44 7.70
CA VAL A 161 -3.99 7.52 6.39
C VAL A 161 -4.24 8.89 5.76
N ALA A 162 -5.48 9.39 5.81
CA ALA A 162 -5.83 10.71 5.29
C ALA A 162 -5.08 11.84 6.02
N ALA A 163 -5.02 11.79 7.35
CA ALA A 163 -4.26 12.74 8.16
C ALA A 163 -2.76 12.66 7.88
N GLY A 164 -2.21 11.45 7.74
CA GLY A 164 -0.81 11.22 7.39
C GLY A 164 -0.44 11.74 5.99
N ALA A 165 -1.32 11.53 5.02
CA ALA A 165 -1.17 12.05 3.66
C ALA A 165 -1.23 13.58 3.64
N TRP A 166 -2.19 14.17 4.36
CA TRP A 166 -2.30 15.61 4.50
C TRP A 166 -1.04 16.21 5.15
N LEU A 167 -0.61 15.67 6.30
CA LEU A 167 0.64 16.09 6.94
C LEU A 167 1.83 15.97 5.98
N SER A 168 1.87 14.91 5.19
CA SER A 168 2.96 14.72 4.22
C SER A 168 2.94 15.79 3.12
N THR A 169 1.75 16.20 2.63
CA THR A 169 1.62 17.25 1.61
C THR A 169 1.86 18.67 2.13
N GLU A 170 1.71 18.88 3.44
CA GLU A 170 1.99 20.18 4.10
C GLU A 170 3.45 20.31 4.57
N LEU A 171 4.20 19.21 4.65
CA LEU A 171 5.58 19.23 5.18
C LEU A 171 6.66 18.98 4.12
N PHE A 172 6.35 18.26 3.04
CA PHE A 172 7.36 17.81 2.08
C PHE A 172 7.02 18.20 0.65
N SER A 173 8.04 18.12 -0.21
CA SER A 173 7.86 18.22 -1.66
C SER A 173 6.80 17.23 -2.15
N GLY A 174 6.09 17.56 -3.23
CA GLY A 174 5.04 16.70 -3.78
C GLY A 174 5.46 15.23 -3.98
N PRO A 175 6.60 14.94 -4.65
CA PRO A 175 7.14 13.59 -4.78
C PRO A 175 7.42 12.90 -3.44
N ALA A 176 8.02 13.61 -2.48
CA ALA A 176 8.28 13.07 -1.15
C ALA A 176 6.99 12.79 -0.37
N ALA A 177 5.98 13.64 -0.49
CA ALA A 177 4.72 13.48 0.22
C ALA A 177 4.02 12.15 -0.12
N PHE A 178 3.96 11.80 -1.41
CA PHE A 178 3.42 10.52 -1.86
C PHE A 178 4.25 9.36 -1.35
N LEU A 179 5.58 9.45 -1.52
CA LEU A 179 6.49 8.38 -1.09
C LEU A 179 6.39 8.13 0.42
N ILE A 180 6.40 9.18 1.24
CA ILE A 180 6.31 9.09 2.70
C ILE A 180 4.97 8.49 3.10
N THR A 181 3.87 8.91 2.49
CA THR A 181 2.55 8.31 2.74
C THR A 181 2.55 6.80 2.44
N GLY A 182 3.12 6.39 1.30
CA GLY A 182 3.31 4.98 0.97
C GLY A 182 4.20 4.25 1.97
N ALA A 183 5.32 4.87 2.39
CA ALA A 183 6.30 4.29 3.29
C ALA A 183 5.76 4.12 4.72
N MET A 184 4.92 5.04 5.20
CA MET A 184 4.20 4.93 6.48
C MET A 184 3.32 3.67 6.49
N ILE A 185 2.51 3.50 5.45
CA ILE A 185 1.61 2.34 5.33
C ILE A 185 2.43 1.05 5.17
N ALA A 186 3.45 1.04 4.32
CA ALA A 186 4.32 -0.11 4.10
C ALA A 186 5.11 -0.52 5.37
N THR A 187 5.48 0.45 6.20
CA THR A 187 6.11 0.21 7.52
C THR A 187 5.14 -0.50 8.45
N VAL A 188 3.90 -0.04 8.54
CA VAL A 188 2.83 -0.76 9.27
C VAL A 188 2.63 -2.17 8.73
N MET A 189 2.61 -2.34 7.40
CA MET A 189 2.41 -3.66 6.79
C MET A 189 3.51 -4.64 7.19
N SER A 190 4.76 -4.19 7.25
CA SER A 190 5.91 -5.02 7.62
C SER A 190 5.96 -5.27 9.13
N ALA A 191 5.63 -4.25 9.94
CA ALA A 191 5.50 -4.38 11.38
C ALA A 191 4.39 -5.38 11.77
N ASN A 192 3.29 -5.42 11.03
CA ASN A 192 2.24 -6.43 11.20
C ASN A 192 2.78 -7.86 11.05
N VAL A 193 3.65 -8.08 10.07
CA VAL A 193 4.29 -9.39 9.85
C VAL A 193 5.21 -9.72 11.03
N LEU A 194 6.07 -8.78 11.39
CA LEU A 194 7.11 -8.95 12.40
C LEU A 194 6.57 -9.11 13.83
N LEU A 195 5.60 -8.27 14.23
CA LEU A 195 5.16 -8.15 15.62
C LEU A 195 3.94 -9.02 15.95
N TRP A 196 3.08 -9.29 14.96
CA TRP A 196 1.77 -9.92 15.21
C TRP A 196 1.60 -11.26 14.48
N ILE A 197 1.87 -11.31 13.18
CA ILE A 197 1.58 -12.50 12.36
C ILE A 197 2.55 -13.63 12.67
N ILE A 198 3.87 -13.41 12.52
CA ILE A 198 4.86 -14.48 12.71
C ILE A 198 4.94 -14.94 14.17
N PRO A 199 5.00 -14.06 15.18
CA PRO A 199 4.97 -14.50 16.57
C PRO A 199 3.71 -15.29 16.92
N GLY A 200 2.54 -14.86 16.42
CA GLY A 200 1.28 -15.55 16.62
C GLY A 200 1.26 -16.94 16.00
N GLN A 201 1.71 -17.06 14.74
CA GLN A 201 1.80 -18.35 14.05
C GLN A 201 2.81 -19.30 14.74
N ARG A 202 3.97 -18.79 15.20
CA ARG A 202 4.95 -19.58 15.96
C ARG A 202 4.36 -20.11 17.27
N LYS A 203 3.62 -19.29 18.00
CA LYS A 203 2.93 -19.71 19.23
C LYS A 203 1.90 -20.83 18.94
N MET A 204 1.12 -20.68 17.87
CA MET A 204 0.16 -21.71 17.45
C MET A 204 0.87 -23.04 17.13
N VAL A 205 1.96 -23.00 16.36
CA VAL A 205 2.73 -24.21 16.02
C VAL A 205 3.34 -24.85 17.27
N ALA A 206 3.85 -24.07 18.21
CA ALA A 206 4.41 -24.59 19.46
C ALA A 206 3.35 -25.33 20.31
N SER A 207 2.16 -24.74 20.49
CA SER A 207 1.06 -25.42 21.22
C SER A 207 0.60 -26.69 20.50
N LEU A 208 0.55 -26.67 19.16
CA LEU A 208 0.23 -27.87 18.37
C LEU A 208 1.26 -28.99 18.57
N GLN A 209 2.54 -28.67 18.58
CA GLN A 209 3.61 -29.63 18.81
C GLN A 209 3.61 -30.17 20.25
N ALA A 210 3.19 -29.36 21.21
CA ALA A 210 3.03 -29.76 22.61
C ALA A 210 1.75 -30.58 22.89
N GLY A 211 0.85 -30.73 21.91
CA GLY A 211 -0.45 -31.38 22.11
C GLY A 211 -1.42 -30.56 22.98
N GLU A 212 -1.15 -29.26 23.15
CA GLU A 212 -1.97 -28.36 23.93
C GLU A 212 -3.18 -27.85 23.14
N THR A 213 -4.20 -27.37 23.85
CA THR A 213 -5.31 -26.65 23.20
C THR A 213 -4.79 -25.34 22.65
N VAL A 214 -4.93 -25.13 21.33
CA VAL A 214 -4.46 -23.90 20.66
C VAL A 214 -5.37 -22.73 21.01
N ASP A 215 -4.81 -21.70 21.64
CA ASP A 215 -5.46 -20.40 21.79
C ASP A 215 -5.65 -19.75 20.40
N PRO A 216 -6.89 -19.47 19.96
CA PRO A 216 -7.15 -18.89 18.64
C PRO A 216 -6.78 -17.40 18.55
N THR A 217 -6.58 -16.73 19.69
CA THR A 217 -6.44 -15.27 19.76
C THR A 217 -5.29 -14.71 18.89
N PRO A 218 -4.06 -15.26 18.94
CA PRO A 218 -2.96 -14.76 18.11
C PRO A 218 -3.22 -14.96 16.61
N GLY A 219 -3.89 -16.04 16.23
CA GLY A 219 -4.29 -16.30 14.85
C GLY A 219 -5.36 -15.32 14.35
N LEU A 220 -6.33 -14.96 15.20
CA LEU A 220 -7.35 -13.96 14.88
C LEU A 220 -6.74 -12.57 14.70
N ILE A 221 -5.82 -12.17 15.59
CA ILE A 221 -5.08 -10.90 15.46
C ILE A 221 -4.26 -10.91 14.17
N GLY A 222 -3.47 -11.97 13.93
CA GLY A 222 -2.68 -12.10 12.71
C GLY A 222 -3.54 -12.04 11.44
N LYS A 223 -4.72 -12.68 11.44
CA LYS A 223 -5.67 -12.60 10.32
C LYS A 223 -6.15 -11.17 10.10
N GLN A 224 -6.54 -10.46 11.15
CA GLN A 224 -6.98 -9.06 11.04
C GLN A 224 -5.87 -8.18 10.43
N ARG A 225 -4.64 -8.31 10.91
CA ARG A 225 -3.50 -7.55 10.36
C ARG A 225 -3.18 -7.91 8.90
N SER A 226 -3.31 -9.19 8.54
CA SER A 226 -3.16 -9.64 7.15
C SER A 226 -4.25 -9.06 6.22
N VAL A 227 -5.48 -8.94 6.72
CA VAL A 227 -6.58 -8.27 5.99
C VAL A 227 -6.26 -6.79 5.76
N HIS A 228 -5.72 -6.09 6.76
CA HIS A 228 -5.28 -4.70 6.59
C HIS A 228 -4.19 -4.60 5.50
N ASN A 229 -3.16 -5.45 5.56
CA ASN A 229 -2.10 -5.49 4.54
C ASN A 229 -2.65 -5.72 3.12
N THR A 230 -3.66 -6.58 3.01
CA THR A 230 -4.33 -6.87 1.72
C THR A 230 -4.91 -5.61 1.09
N TYR A 231 -5.60 -4.78 1.87
CA TYR A 231 -6.25 -3.56 1.36
C TYR A 231 -5.29 -2.38 1.21
N PHE A 232 -4.19 -2.35 1.97
CA PHE A 232 -3.13 -1.38 1.81
C PHE A 232 -2.28 -1.57 0.55
N THR A 233 -2.24 -2.78 -0.01
CA THR A 233 -1.30 -3.12 -1.08
C THR A 233 -1.42 -2.22 -2.32
N LEU A 234 -2.63 -2.04 -2.87
CA LEU A 234 -2.82 -1.18 -4.05
C LEU A 234 -2.59 0.32 -3.76
N PRO A 235 -3.08 0.88 -2.64
CA PRO A 235 -2.69 2.22 -2.18
C PRO A 235 -1.18 2.43 -2.10
N VAL A 236 -0.44 1.50 -1.49
CA VAL A 236 1.02 1.59 -1.34
C VAL A 236 1.71 1.53 -2.69
N LEU A 237 1.36 0.57 -3.55
CA LEU A 237 1.94 0.47 -4.89
C LEU A 237 1.77 1.76 -5.69
N LEU A 238 0.58 2.37 -5.61
CA LEU A 238 0.33 3.64 -6.27
C LEU A 238 1.22 4.76 -5.74
N ALA A 239 1.29 4.89 -4.41
CA ALA A 239 2.10 5.91 -3.76
C ALA A 239 3.60 5.75 -4.08
N MET A 240 4.08 4.52 -4.22
CA MET A 240 5.48 4.24 -4.59
C MET A 240 5.77 4.51 -6.07
N LEU A 241 4.78 4.33 -6.96
CA LEU A 241 4.92 4.56 -8.40
C LEU A 241 4.67 6.02 -8.81
N SER A 242 4.13 6.87 -7.93
CA SER A 242 3.75 8.25 -8.26
C SER A 242 4.91 9.12 -8.75
N ASN A 243 6.14 8.80 -8.36
CA ASN A 243 7.34 9.51 -8.82
C ASN A 243 7.57 9.37 -10.34
N HIS A 244 6.91 8.43 -11.01
CA HIS A 244 6.90 8.31 -12.47
C HIS A 244 5.86 9.21 -13.16
N TYR A 245 5.04 9.92 -12.39
CA TYR A 245 3.88 10.68 -12.86
C TYR A 245 3.85 12.05 -12.18
N SER A 246 4.71 12.96 -12.65
CA SER A 246 4.85 14.31 -12.06
C SER A 246 3.55 15.12 -12.06
N PHE A 247 2.63 14.87 -12.98
CA PHE A 247 1.33 15.55 -13.00
C PHE A 247 0.50 15.31 -11.72
N LEU A 248 0.72 14.20 -11.01
CA LEU A 248 0.07 13.91 -9.74
C LEU A 248 0.73 14.68 -8.60
N THR A 249 2.06 14.63 -8.54
CA THR A 249 2.85 15.12 -7.40
C THR A 249 3.06 16.63 -7.46
N SER A 250 3.11 17.22 -8.65
CA SER A 250 3.25 18.66 -8.87
C SER A 250 1.93 19.42 -8.94
N SER A 251 0.78 18.75 -8.78
CA SER A 251 -0.54 19.41 -8.75
C SER A 251 -0.79 20.13 -7.43
N ASP A 252 -1.45 21.28 -7.46
CA ASP A 252 -1.96 21.96 -6.26
C ASP A 252 -2.98 21.08 -5.50
N GLN A 253 -3.67 20.20 -6.21
CA GLN A 253 -4.61 19.21 -5.64
C GLN A 253 -3.96 17.84 -5.41
N ARG A 254 -2.64 17.79 -5.20
CA ARG A 254 -1.89 16.54 -4.99
C ARG A 254 -2.48 15.64 -3.89
N LEU A 255 -3.05 16.22 -2.82
CA LEU A 255 -3.71 15.47 -1.76
C LEU A 255 -4.98 14.76 -2.25
N LEU A 256 -5.79 15.43 -3.07
CA LEU A 256 -6.99 14.86 -3.66
C LEU A 256 -6.65 13.68 -4.57
N PHE A 257 -5.61 13.82 -5.40
CA PHE A 257 -5.12 12.72 -6.24
C PHE A 257 -4.61 11.55 -5.39
N LEU A 258 -3.80 11.82 -4.37
CA LEU A 258 -3.26 10.80 -3.47
C LEU A 258 -4.39 10.00 -2.81
N LEU A 259 -5.30 10.68 -2.11
CA LEU A 259 -6.39 10.03 -1.37
C LEU A 259 -7.41 9.37 -2.29
N GLY A 260 -7.78 10.05 -3.38
CA GLY A 260 -8.75 9.53 -4.34
C GLY A 260 -8.24 8.25 -5.01
N LEU A 261 -6.99 8.23 -5.46
CA LEU A 261 -6.44 7.04 -6.09
C LEU A 261 -6.15 5.91 -5.09
N MET A 262 -5.73 6.24 -3.86
CA MET A 262 -5.63 5.24 -2.79
C MET A 262 -7.00 4.60 -2.49
N LEU A 263 -8.05 5.40 -2.37
CA LEU A 263 -9.40 4.92 -2.13
C LEU A 263 -9.88 4.05 -3.31
N ALA A 264 -9.66 4.48 -4.55
CA ALA A 264 -9.98 3.69 -5.74
C ALA A 264 -9.24 2.35 -5.73
N GLY A 265 -7.94 2.35 -5.43
CA GLY A 265 -7.14 1.13 -5.29
C GLY A 265 -7.68 0.18 -4.22
N ALA A 266 -8.04 0.70 -3.05
CA ALA A 266 -8.62 -0.10 -1.97
C ALA A 266 -9.98 -0.72 -2.37
N LEU A 267 -10.85 0.04 -3.04
CA LEU A 267 -12.16 -0.42 -3.53
C LEU A 267 -12.04 -1.46 -4.64
N ILE A 268 -11.11 -1.27 -5.58
CA ILE A 268 -10.82 -2.24 -6.65
C ILE A 268 -10.27 -3.53 -6.03
N ARG A 269 -9.37 -3.43 -5.06
CA ARG A 269 -8.88 -4.62 -4.33
C ARG A 269 -10.03 -5.33 -3.62
N TYR A 270 -10.91 -4.58 -2.97
CA TYR A 270 -12.10 -5.10 -2.31
C TYR A 270 -13.02 -5.86 -3.26
N TYR A 271 -13.28 -5.32 -4.45
CA TYR A 271 -14.00 -6.01 -5.52
C TYR A 271 -13.39 -7.38 -5.81
N PHE A 272 -12.09 -7.43 -6.14
CA PHE A 272 -11.44 -8.70 -6.49
C PHE A 272 -11.44 -9.71 -5.34
N VAL A 273 -11.19 -9.29 -4.10
CA VAL A 273 -11.24 -10.18 -2.94
C VAL A 273 -12.64 -10.77 -2.77
N ARG A 274 -13.68 -9.93 -2.82
CA ARG A 274 -15.08 -10.36 -2.66
C ARG A 274 -15.58 -11.22 -3.82
N MET A 275 -15.04 -11.06 -5.02
CA MET A 275 -15.40 -11.88 -6.19
C MET A 275 -15.13 -13.37 -5.95
N HIS A 276 -14.05 -13.74 -5.25
CA HIS A 276 -13.78 -15.13 -4.89
C HIS A 276 -14.91 -15.73 -4.05
N GLY A 277 -15.37 -14.98 -3.03
CA GLY A 277 -16.49 -15.40 -2.21
C GLY A 277 -17.83 -15.44 -2.96
N TYR A 278 -18.05 -14.53 -3.92
CA TYR A 278 -19.24 -14.53 -4.79
C TYR A 278 -19.30 -15.79 -5.67
N LYS A 279 -18.17 -16.20 -6.27
CA LYS A 279 -18.09 -17.44 -7.08
C LYS A 279 -18.48 -18.69 -6.29
N LEU A 280 -18.32 -18.66 -4.96
CA LEU A 280 -18.70 -19.72 -4.04
C LEU A 280 -20.08 -19.50 -3.37
N GLY A 281 -20.87 -18.53 -3.82
CA GLY A 281 -22.21 -18.24 -3.28
C GLY A 281 -22.23 -17.66 -1.85
N ARG A 282 -21.10 -17.16 -1.33
CA ARG A 282 -20.99 -16.66 0.05
C ARG A 282 -21.55 -15.24 0.23
N HIS A 283 -21.56 -14.45 -0.83
CA HIS A 283 -21.99 -13.05 -0.80
C HIS A 283 -22.60 -12.66 -2.16
N GLY A 284 -23.36 -11.55 -2.19
CA GLY A 284 -23.79 -10.94 -3.45
C GLY A 284 -22.63 -10.36 -4.28
N HIS A 285 -22.89 -10.12 -5.56
CA HIS A 285 -21.88 -9.63 -6.52
C HIS A 285 -21.33 -8.25 -6.10
N PRO A 286 -20.01 -8.08 -5.93
CA PRO A 286 -19.41 -6.85 -5.40
C PRO A 286 -19.24 -5.72 -6.44
N TRP A 287 -20.01 -5.69 -7.53
CA TRP A 287 -19.75 -4.80 -8.69
C TRP A 287 -19.73 -3.32 -8.30
N ALA A 288 -20.58 -2.93 -7.33
CA ALA A 288 -20.68 -1.56 -6.86
C ALA A 288 -19.33 -1.00 -6.36
N PHE A 289 -18.50 -1.83 -5.73
CA PHE A 289 -17.17 -1.40 -5.25
C PHE A 289 -16.18 -1.19 -6.41
N GLY A 290 -16.21 -2.08 -7.41
CA GLY A 290 -15.40 -1.94 -8.62
C GLY A 290 -15.80 -0.70 -9.41
N LEU A 291 -17.10 -0.49 -9.60
CA LEU A 291 -17.62 0.70 -10.28
C LEU A 291 -17.28 1.98 -9.51
N ALA A 292 -17.45 2.00 -8.18
CA ALA A 292 -17.09 3.16 -7.37
C ALA A 292 -15.61 3.53 -7.53
N GLY A 293 -14.71 2.55 -7.54
CA GLY A 293 -13.28 2.78 -7.80
C GLY A 293 -13.03 3.38 -9.19
N LEU A 294 -13.69 2.85 -10.23
CA LEU A 294 -13.57 3.38 -11.60
C LEU A 294 -14.16 4.80 -11.74
N VAL A 295 -15.28 5.08 -11.09
CA VAL A 295 -15.90 6.42 -11.09
C VAL A 295 -14.96 7.43 -10.43
N ILE A 296 -14.34 7.09 -9.29
CA ILE A 296 -13.35 7.97 -8.64
C ILE A 296 -12.20 8.29 -9.61
N VAL A 297 -11.64 7.27 -10.27
CA VAL A 297 -10.57 7.48 -11.26
C VAL A 297 -11.05 8.35 -12.42
N GLY A 298 -12.25 8.10 -12.95
CA GLY A 298 -12.85 8.90 -14.01
C GLY A 298 -13.06 10.36 -13.61
N CYS A 299 -13.51 10.63 -12.39
CA CYS A 299 -13.65 11.97 -11.84
C CYS A 299 -12.30 12.69 -11.73
N LEU A 300 -11.25 11.99 -11.26
CA LEU A 300 -9.90 12.56 -11.18
C LEU A 300 -9.31 12.86 -12.56
N ILE A 301 -9.54 11.99 -13.54
CA ILE A 301 -9.15 12.22 -14.94
C ILE A 301 -9.89 13.45 -15.48
N GLY A 302 -11.21 13.50 -15.32
CA GLY A 302 -12.03 14.65 -15.75
C GLY A 302 -11.56 15.95 -15.12
N TYR A 303 -11.28 15.95 -13.81
CA TYR A 303 -10.72 17.10 -13.10
C TYR A 303 -9.38 17.54 -13.70
N SER A 304 -8.44 16.60 -13.89
CA SER A 304 -7.13 16.90 -14.48
C SER A 304 -7.21 17.44 -15.91
N ALA A 305 -8.17 16.95 -16.71
CA ALA A 305 -8.37 17.40 -18.07
C ALA A 305 -8.89 18.84 -18.13
N VAL A 306 -9.84 19.20 -17.25
CA VAL A 306 -10.34 20.58 -17.14
C VAL A 306 -9.23 21.53 -16.73
N ALA A 307 -8.46 21.19 -15.69
CA ALA A 307 -7.34 22.02 -15.23
C ALA A 307 -6.27 22.22 -16.33
N GLU A 308 -5.97 21.18 -17.12
CA GLU A 308 -5.02 21.28 -18.23
C GLU A 308 -5.56 22.16 -19.38
N LEU A 309 -6.87 22.09 -19.67
CA LEU A 309 -7.50 22.95 -20.67
C LEU A 309 -7.45 24.43 -20.25
N GLU A 310 -7.78 24.73 -19.00
CA GLU A 310 -7.71 26.08 -18.43
C GLU A 310 -6.28 26.64 -18.51
N LYS A 311 -5.28 25.82 -18.14
CA LYS A 311 -3.87 26.21 -18.22
C LYS A 311 -3.44 26.53 -19.65
N ARG A 312 -3.87 25.73 -20.63
CA ARG A 312 -3.60 25.98 -22.05
C ARG A 312 -4.26 27.25 -22.56
N GLN A 313 -5.50 27.51 -22.17
CA GLN A 313 -6.22 28.73 -22.53
C GLN A 313 -5.51 29.97 -21.97
N LEU A 314 -5.13 29.96 -20.70
CA LEU A 314 -4.37 31.04 -20.07
C LEU A 314 -3.04 31.30 -20.78
N ALA A 315 -2.30 30.24 -21.13
CA ALA A 315 -1.04 30.36 -21.87
C ALA A 315 -1.24 30.96 -23.28
N GLN A 316 -2.30 30.56 -23.99
CA GLN A 316 -2.64 31.11 -25.31
C GLN A 316 -3.07 32.59 -25.23
N SER A 317 -3.87 32.96 -24.25
CA SER A 317 -4.26 34.35 -24.01
C SER A 317 -3.05 35.23 -23.68
N ALA A 318 -2.14 34.75 -22.81
CA ALA A 318 -0.90 35.46 -22.48
C ALA A 318 0.02 35.65 -23.70
N ALA A 319 0.16 34.63 -24.54
CA ALA A 319 0.94 34.71 -25.78
C ALA A 319 0.33 35.72 -26.77
N THR A 320 -1.00 35.76 -26.87
CA THR A 320 -1.71 36.69 -27.75
C THR A 320 -1.58 38.14 -27.25
N SER A 321 -1.69 38.37 -25.94
CA SER A 321 -1.47 39.70 -25.36
C SER A 321 -0.02 40.18 -25.51
N ALA A 322 0.95 39.29 -25.35
CA ALA A 322 2.37 39.63 -25.54
C ALA A 322 2.69 39.97 -27.00
N SER A 323 2.10 39.24 -27.96
CA SER A 323 2.22 39.55 -29.39
C SER A 323 1.56 40.87 -29.76
N ALA A 324 0.42 41.21 -29.13
CA ALA A 324 -0.26 42.48 -29.38
C ALA A 324 0.52 43.68 -28.81
N ALA A 325 1.20 43.52 -27.68
CA ALA A 325 2.05 44.56 -27.08
C ALA A 325 3.38 44.77 -27.82
N ALA A 326 3.85 43.79 -28.59
CA ALA A 326 5.11 43.84 -29.34
C ALA A 326 4.98 44.45 -30.76
N LEU A 327 3.77 44.80 -31.21
CA LEU A 327 3.59 45.55 -32.45
C LEU A 327 4.19 46.96 -32.28
N PRO A 328 5.10 47.42 -33.17
CA PRO A 328 5.67 48.75 -33.04
C PRO A 328 4.55 49.78 -33.09
N MET A 329 4.46 50.66 -32.09
CA MET A 329 3.70 51.90 -32.25
C MET A 329 4.33 52.63 -33.43
N GLY A 330 3.65 52.53 -34.58
CA GLY A 330 4.13 53.08 -35.84
C GLY A 330 4.54 54.52 -35.62
N THR A 331 5.78 54.82 -35.95
CA THR A 331 6.29 56.18 -36.06
C THR A 331 5.44 56.89 -37.11
N SER A 332 4.39 57.58 -36.67
CA SER A 332 3.72 58.59 -37.48
C SER A 332 4.70 59.74 -37.62
N GLY A 333 5.28 59.89 -38.79
CA GLY A 333 5.92 61.13 -39.19
C GLY A 333 5.83 61.31 -40.70
N PRO A 334 6.13 62.51 -41.21
CA PRO A 334 5.99 63.84 -40.60
C PRO A 334 4.60 64.47 -40.81
#